data_AF-A0A9N8N3G9-F1
#
_entry.id   AF-A0A9N8N3G9-F1
#
_cell.length_a   1.000
_cell.length_b   1.000
_cell.length_c   1.000
_cell.angle_alpha   90.00
_cell.angle_beta   90.00
_cell.angle_gamma   90.00
#
_symmetry.space_group_name_H-M   'P 1'
#
loop_
_entity.id
_entity.type
_entity.pdbx_description
1 polymer ?
#
loop_
_entity_poly.entity_id
_entity_poly.type
_entity_poly.pdbx_seq_one_letter_code
_entity_poly.pdbx_strand_id
1 'polypeptide(L)' 'MKLTCPLLLNAKPQDKPDKIRDRDSMYLRVSVSGSKVWNPDTRR' A
#
# COMPACT_ATOMS: atom_id res chain seq x y z
N MET A 1 13.36 -1.60 -6.97
CA MET A 1 12.63 -1.47 -8.26
C MET A 1 11.53 -0.44 -8.06
N LYS A 2 11.25 0.41 -9.05
CA LYS A 2 10.33 1.55 -8.89
C LYS A 2 8.88 1.06 -9.07
N LEU A 3 8.07 1.06 -8.01
CA LEU A 3 6.61 0.97 -8.12
C LEU A 3 6.05 2.26 -8.74
N THR A 4 6.26 2.45 -10.04
CA THR A 4 5.45 3.37 -10.83
C THR A 4 4.13 2.70 -11.12
N CYS A 5 3.28 2.57 -10.10
CA CYS A 5 2.02 1.85 -10.21
C CYS A 5 0.86 2.82 -9.98
N PRO A 6 0.21 3.31 -11.05
CA PRO A 6 -1.07 4.00 -10.99
C PRO A 6 -2.11 3.29 -10.10
N LEU A 7 -1.98 1.97 -9.92
CA LEU A 7 -2.73 1.16 -8.96
C LEU A 7 -2.63 1.66 -7.51
N LEU A 8 -1.46 2.13 -7.06
CA LEU A 8 -1.27 2.69 -5.70
C LEU A 8 -1.85 4.10 -5.58
N LEU A 9 -1.67 4.92 -6.62
CA LEU A 9 -2.23 6.29 -6.68
C LEU A 9 -3.75 6.26 -6.74
N ASN A 10 -4.33 5.33 -7.49
CA ASN A 10 -5.77 5.14 -7.64
C ASN A 10 -6.37 4.14 -6.64
N ALA A 11 -5.57 3.59 -5.72
CA ALA A 11 -6.09 2.75 -4.64
C ALA A 11 -7.10 3.57 -3.84
N LYS A 12 -8.38 3.19 -3.95
CA LYS A 12 -9.47 3.82 -3.23
C LYS A 12 -9.50 3.26 -1.81
N PRO A 13 -9.83 4.09 -0.80
CA PRO A 13 -10.21 3.56 0.49
C PRO A 13 -11.34 2.53 0.32
N GLN A 14 -11.15 1.35 0.88
CA GLN A 14 -12.19 0.34 1.02
C GLN A 14 -12.79 0.43 2.43
N ASP A 15 -13.86 -0.32 2.69
CA ASP A 15 -14.50 -0.40 4.02
C ASP A 15 -13.54 -0.92 5.12
N LYS A 16 -12.42 -1.55 4.72
CA LYS A 16 -11.36 -2.01 5.61
C LYS A 16 -10.00 -1.55 5.12
N PRO A 17 -9.02 -1.35 6.02
CA PRO A 17 -7.66 -1.00 5.62
C PRO A 17 -7.05 -2.08 4.74
N ASP A 18 -6.50 -1.68 3.60
CA ASP A 18 -5.92 -2.58 2.61
C ASP A 18 -4.38 -2.50 2.62
N LYS A 19 -3.72 -3.59 2.26
CA LYS A 19 -2.25 -3.71 2.20
C LYS A 19 -1.81 -4.12 0.81
N ILE A 20 -1.23 -3.18 0.08
CA ILE A 20 -0.69 -3.42 -1.26
C ILE A 20 0.79 -3.72 -1.12
N ARG A 21 1.20 -4.97 -1.36
CA ARG A 21 2.60 -5.40 -1.21
C ARG A 21 3.44 -4.94 -2.40
N ASP A 22 4.66 -4.52 -2.10
CA ASP A 22 5.73 -4.33 -3.06
C ASP A 22 6.68 -5.54 -3.07
N ARG A 23 7.38 -5.71 -4.18
CA ARG A 23 8.43 -6.71 -4.37
C ARG A 23 9.62 -6.53 -3.41
N ASP A 24 9.89 -5.32 -2.94
CA ASP A 24 11.07 -4.96 -2.15
C ASP A 24 10.85 -5.00 -0.62
N SER A 25 10.03 -5.93 -0.11
CA SER A 25 9.70 -6.05 1.32
C SER A 25 9.07 -4.80 1.92
N MET A 26 8.31 -4.05 1.13
CA MET A 26 7.52 -2.90 1.55
C MET A 26 6.04 -3.17 1.26
N TYR A 27 5.14 -2.51 1.95
CA TYR A 27 3.73 -2.48 1.57
C TYR A 27 3.15 -1.09 1.80
N LEU A 28 2.21 -0.70 0.94
CA LEU A 28 1.39 0.48 1.14
C LEU A 28 0.15 0.09 1.95
N ARG A 29 -0.03 0.72 3.10
CA ARG A 29 -1.27 0.65 3.87
C ARG A 29 -2.19 1.77 3.42
N VAL A 30 -3.38 1.42 2.93
CA VAL A 30 -4.44 2.36 2.59
C VAL A 30 -5.47 2.30 3.71
N SER A 31 -5.68 3.41 4.42
CA SER A 31 -6.73 3.50 5.44
C SER A 31 -8.10 3.68 4.80
N VAL A 32 -9.16 3.43 5.59
CA VAL A 32 -10.55 3.72 5.21
C VAL A 32 -10.79 5.21 4.95
N SER A 33 -9.99 6.09 5.54
CA SER A 33 -10.03 7.55 5.30
C SER A 33 -9.29 7.98 4.04
N GLY A 34 -8.68 7.04 3.30
CA GLY A 34 -7.90 7.32 2.09
C GLY A 34 -6.46 7.74 2.34
N SER A 35 -5.99 7.73 3.60
CA SER A 35 -4.60 7.98 3.93
C SER A 35 -3.73 6.80 3.47
N LYS A 36 -2.55 7.11 2.92
CA LYS A 36 -1.64 6.14 2.31
C LYS A 36 -0.28 6.21 2.98
N VAL A 37 0.16 5.12 3.60
CA VAL A 37 1.42 5.08 4.36
C VAL A 37 2.24 3.86 3.96
N TRP A 38 3.51 4.11 3.61
CA TRP A 38 4.49 3.06 3.33
C TRP A 38 5.00 2.45 4.63
N ASN A 39 5.00 1.12 4.71
CA ASN A 39 5.54 0.38 5.84
C ASN A 39 6.45 -0.75 5.33
N PRO A 40 7.51 -1.09 6.07
CA PRO A 40 8.26 -2.32 5.80
C PRO A 40 7.39 -3.54 6.06
N ASP A 41 7.41 -4.52 5.14
CA ASP A 41 6.84 -5.84 5.35
C ASP A 41 7.82 -6.65 6.20
N THR A 42 7.68 -6.55 7.52
CA THR A 42 8.57 -7.19 8.50
C THR A 42 8.29 -8.69 8.69
N ARG A 43 7.47 -9.32 7.83
CA ARG A 43 7.38 -10.78 7.74
C ARG A 43 8.58 -11.34 6.98
N ARG A 44 9.75 -11.25 7.60
CA ARG A 44 10.87 -12.14 7.34
C ARG A 44 10.87 -13.26 8.38
#